data_AF-A0A7X6SV11-F1
#
_entry.id   AF-A0A7X6SV11-F1
#
_cell.length_a   1.000
_cell.length_b   1.000
_cell.length_c   1.000
_cell.angle_alpha   90.00
_cell.angle_beta   90.00
_cell.angle_gamma   90.00
#
_symmetry.space_group_name_H-M   'P 1'
#
loop_
_entity.id
_entity.type
_entity.pdbx_description
1 polymer ?
#
loop_
_entity_poly.entity_id
_entity_poly.type
_entity_poly.pdbx_seq_one_letter_code
_entity_poly.pdbx_strand_id
1 'polypeptide(L)'
;SLTGKDHYTDEALLMVASAIPCTIVFDLEWEYDFPNGLSIQGFFQEEPLEQWIVYSLGGGSIKILGQCFDFQKEVYPQKSFIEVVAYCKSQNYRLADYVYAYEPDIDLYLEEILSQMFKTIDQGLSMTGTLRGRLKMPRVAQTLYQETLITNQMSSEEIKRQRLIAYAYATMEENANLGLVVTAPTCGSAGILAAVLYYYHHDLKIDRQALIDALAVAGVFGNIVKKNATISGAEGGCQAEVGVGCAMASAAVASLFTDSLEEIEYAAEIGMEHHLGLTCDPVGGYVIIPCIERNGAAALRAIDAAFMARQLIKVKQNRVTFDDVVTTMKYTGQKIAIELRETSLGGLAKQIKI
;
A
#
# COMPACT_ATOMS: atom_id res chain seq x y z
N SER A 1 -15.20 16.64 6.26
CA SER A 1 -13.87 16.02 6.36
C SER A 1 -12.79 16.93 5.79
N LEU A 2 -11.55 16.80 6.26
CA LEU A 2 -10.42 17.67 5.89
C LEU A 2 -9.92 17.44 4.45
N THR A 3 -9.83 16.18 4.00
CA THR A 3 -9.26 15.81 2.69
C THR A 3 -10.25 15.11 1.76
N GLY A 4 -11.43 14.71 2.25
CA GLY A 4 -12.37 13.88 1.49
C GLY A 4 -12.78 14.42 0.11
N LYS A 5 -12.87 15.75 -0.07
CA LYS A 5 -13.16 16.35 -1.38
C LYS A 5 -11.99 16.22 -2.35
N ASP A 6 -10.76 16.44 -1.88
CA ASP A 6 -9.55 16.28 -2.70
C ASP A 6 -9.22 14.78 -2.94
N HIS A 7 -9.77 13.88 -2.12
CA HIS A 7 -9.82 12.43 -2.34
C HIS A 7 -11.02 11.95 -3.16
N TYR A 8 -11.86 12.86 -3.68
CA TYR A 8 -13.03 12.51 -4.51
C TYR A 8 -14.04 11.58 -3.81
N THR A 9 -14.15 11.70 -2.48
CA THR A 9 -15.07 10.87 -1.66
C THR A 9 -16.52 11.12 -2.05
N ASP A 10 -16.88 12.36 -2.36
CA ASP A 10 -18.20 12.74 -2.87
C ASP A 10 -18.50 12.11 -4.23
N GLU A 11 -17.57 12.18 -5.20
CA GLU A 11 -17.75 11.54 -6.51
C GLU A 11 -17.93 10.01 -6.36
N ALA A 12 -17.14 9.37 -5.51
CA ALA A 12 -17.24 7.94 -5.25
C ALA A 12 -18.60 7.55 -4.63
N LEU A 13 -19.06 8.28 -3.62
CA LEU A 13 -20.35 8.02 -2.96
C LEU A 13 -21.52 8.27 -3.90
N LEU A 14 -21.50 9.36 -4.67
CA LEU A 14 -22.55 9.69 -5.65
C LEU A 14 -22.61 8.67 -6.79
N MET A 15 -21.47 8.12 -7.22
CA MET A 15 -21.44 7.06 -8.22
C MET A 15 -22.15 5.79 -7.73
N VAL A 16 -21.86 5.36 -6.50
CA VAL A 16 -22.51 4.19 -5.88
C VAL A 16 -24.01 4.46 -5.62
N ALA A 17 -24.34 5.65 -5.17
CA ALA A 17 -25.72 6.05 -4.87
C ALA A 17 -26.52 6.49 -6.11
N SER A 18 -26.01 6.32 -7.33
CA SER A 18 -26.60 6.86 -8.56
C SER A 18 -28.07 6.47 -8.83
N ALA A 19 -28.54 5.38 -8.21
CA ALA A 19 -29.93 4.92 -8.29
C ALA A 19 -30.90 5.65 -7.33
N ILE A 20 -30.41 6.46 -6.40
CA ILE A 20 -31.20 7.13 -5.37
C ILE A 20 -30.78 8.61 -5.22
N PRO A 21 -31.73 9.54 -4.94
CA PRO A 21 -31.36 10.90 -4.59
C PRO A 21 -30.44 10.90 -3.36
N CYS A 22 -29.23 11.45 -3.52
CA CYS A 22 -28.20 11.45 -2.49
C CYS A 22 -27.59 12.85 -2.38
N THR A 23 -27.42 13.33 -1.14
CA THR A 23 -26.75 14.59 -0.84
C THR A 23 -25.55 14.30 0.06
N ILE A 24 -24.39 14.86 -0.29
CA ILE A 24 -23.16 14.71 0.48
C ILE A 24 -22.87 16.02 1.21
N VAL A 25 -22.68 15.93 2.54
CA VAL A 25 -22.32 17.05 3.39
C VAL A 25 -20.97 16.76 4.03
N PHE A 26 -20.03 17.69 3.90
CA PHE A 26 -18.74 17.60 4.55
C PHE A 26 -18.78 18.32 5.89
N ASP A 27 -18.96 17.55 6.96
CA ASP A 27 -18.91 18.05 8.33
C ASP A 27 -17.49 17.92 8.93
N LEU A 28 -17.09 18.89 9.74
CA LEU A 28 -15.87 18.88 10.54
C LEU A 28 -16.17 18.76 12.05
N GLU A 29 -17.42 18.93 12.45
CA GLU A 29 -17.90 18.64 13.79
C GLU A 29 -18.15 17.13 13.89
N TRP A 30 -17.14 16.40 14.37
CA TRP A 30 -17.16 14.95 14.45
C TRP A 30 -16.93 14.49 15.90
N GLU A 31 -17.93 13.87 16.50
CA GLU A 31 -17.92 13.47 17.91
C GLU A 31 -17.42 12.04 18.17
N TYR A 32 -17.17 11.26 17.11
CA TYR A 32 -16.82 9.86 17.23
C TYR A 32 -15.30 9.61 17.24
N ASP A 33 -14.90 8.50 17.87
CA ASP A 33 -13.50 8.18 18.18
C ASP A 33 -12.60 7.88 16.97
N PHE A 34 -13.16 7.72 15.76
CA PHE A 34 -12.39 7.42 14.54
C PHE A 34 -12.49 8.55 13.51
N PRO A 35 -11.35 9.09 12.99
CA PRO A 35 -11.37 10.32 12.21
C PRO A 35 -11.96 10.15 10.79
N ASN A 36 -11.79 8.99 10.16
CA ASN A 36 -12.36 8.72 8.84
C ASN A 36 -13.76 8.11 8.98
N GLY A 37 -14.70 8.93 9.43
CA GLY A 37 -16.08 8.54 9.64
C GLY A 37 -17.05 9.07 8.59
N LEU A 38 -18.13 8.31 8.38
CA LEU A 38 -19.25 8.64 7.51
C LEU A 38 -20.55 8.40 8.28
N SER A 39 -21.41 9.41 8.32
CA SER A 39 -22.79 9.27 8.80
C SER A 39 -23.73 9.14 7.60
N ILE A 40 -24.43 8.02 7.49
CA ILE A 40 -25.40 7.74 6.43
C ILE A 40 -26.80 7.78 7.03
N GLN A 41 -27.66 8.66 6.51
CA GLN A 41 -29.03 8.83 6.96
C GLN A 41 -29.99 8.59 5.80
N GLY A 42 -30.88 7.59 5.95
CA GLY A 42 -31.97 7.37 4.99
C GLY A 42 -33.14 8.31 5.28
N PHE A 43 -33.96 8.60 4.26
CA PHE A 43 -35.20 9.38 4.40
C PHE A 43 -36.34 8.73 3.63
N PHE A 44 -37.56 8.78 4.17
CA PHE A 44 -38.78 8.42 3.46
C PHE A 44 -39.81 9.55 3.63
N GLN A 45 -40.20 10.20 2.52
CA GLN A 45 -41.11 11.36 2.55
C GLN A 45 -40.65 12.45 3.52
N GLU A 46 -39.35 12.79 3.49
CA GLU A 46 -38.68 13.76 4.39
C GLU A 46 -38.51 13.32 5.85
N GLU A 47 -39.14 12.22 6.28
CA GLU A 47 -38.93 11.66 7.61
C GLU A 47 -37.62 10.85 7.66
N PRO A 48 -36.75 11.09 8.67
CA PRO A 48 -35.51 10.34 8.81
C PRO A 48 -35.78 8.87 9.16
N LEU A 49 -35.07 7.98 8.49
CA LEU A 49 -35.02 6.55 8.78
C LEU A 49 -33.85 6.22 9.74
N GLU A 50 -33.35 4.98 9.68
CA GLU A 50 -32.16 4.56 10.42
C GLU A 50 -30.92 5.35 9.98
N GLN A 51 -30.06 5.68 10.96
CA GLN A 51 -28.76 6.30 10.77
C GLN A 51 -27.66 5.26 10.98
N TRP A 52 -26.71 5.19 10.06
CA TRP A 52 -25.50 4.38 10.20
C TRP A 52 -24.28 5.26 10.38
N ILE A 53 -23.46 4.92 11.37
CA ILE A 53 -22.13 5.51 11.55
C ILE A 53 -21.11 4.48 11.09
N VAL A 54 -20.36 4.82 10.05
CA VAL A 54 -19.41 3.93 9.37
C VAL A 54 -18.00 4.50 9.49
N TYR A 55 -17.03 3.69 9.88
CA TYR A 55 -15.61 4.05 9.89
C TYR A 55 -14.88 3.37 8.74
N SER A 56 -14.07 4.14 8.01
CA SER A 56 -13.13 3.62 7.00
C SER A 56 -11.77 3.37 7.65
N LEU A 57 -11.48 2.11 7.98
CA LEU A 57 -10.33 1.71 8.79
C LEU A 57 -8.99 1.68 8.02
N GLY A 58 -9.00 1.98 6.72
CA GLY A 58 -7.84 1.85 5.83
C GLY A 58 -7.82 0.56 5.03
N GLY A 59 -7.17 0.59 3.86
CA GLY A 59 -7.11 -0.55 2.93
C GLY A 59 -8.49 -1.05 2.45
N GLY A 60 -9.51 -0.18 2.42
CA GLY A 60 -10.88 -0.52 2.02
C GLY A 60 -11.73 -1.24 3.08
N SER A 61 -11.19 -1.49 4.28
CA SER A 61 -11.97 -2.11 5.38
C SER A 61 -12.90 -1.10 6.06
N ILE A 62 -14.11 -1.53 6.42
CA ILE A 62 -15.09 -0.70 7.11
C ILE A 62 -15.57 -1.33 8.43
N LYS A 63 -16.04 -0.49 9.35
CA LYS A 63 -16.74 -0.88 10.57
C LYS A 63 -18.01 -0.06 10.74
N ILE A 64 -19.14 -0.70 11.03
CA ILE A 64 -20.41 -0.02 11.32
C ILE A 64 -20.64 -0.01 12.83
N LEU A 65 -20.82 1.17 13.42
CA LEU A 65 -21.02 1.31 14.86
C LEU A 65 -22.36 0.69 15.28
N GLY A 66 -22.35 -0.08 16.38
CA GLY A 66 -23.55 -0.74 16.90
C GLY A 66 -23.99 -1.99 16.14
N GLN A 67 -23.36 -2.32 15.01
CA GLN A 67 -23.65 -3.55 14.26
C GLN A 67 -22.52 -4.57 14.41
N CYS A 68 -22.89 -5.85 14.53
CA CYS A 68 -21.96 -6.97 14.45
C CYS A 68 -21.75 -7.33 12.96
N PHE A 69 -21.15 -6.38 12.23
CA PHE A 69 -20.90 -6.52 10.81
C PHE A 69 -19.39 -6.50 10.58
N ASP A 70 -18.78 -7.68 10.72
CA ASP A 70 -17.35 -7.87 10.51
C ASP A 70 -17.10 -8.58 9.18
N PHE A 71 -16.62 -7.83 8.19
CA PHE A 71 -16.16 -8.39 6.92
C PHE A 71 -14.84 -9.15 7.05
N GLN A 72 -14.16 -9.09 8.20
CA GLN A 72 -12.85 -9.68 8.41
C GLN A 72 -13.00 -11.07 9.02
N LYS A 73 -13.25 -12.06 8.17
CA LYS A 73 -13.08 -13.46 8.57
C LYS A 73 -11.64 -13.66 9.04
N GLU A 74 -11.44 -14.09 10.28
CA GLU A 74 -10.11 -14.45 10.79
C GLU A 74 -9.71 -15.79 10.17
N VAL A 75 -8.83 -15.74 9.17
CA VAL A 75 -8.36 -16.91 8.40
C VAL A 75 -7.12 -17.54 9.04
N TYR A 76 -6.21 -16.69 9.54
CA TYR A 76 -4.89 -17.09 10.04
C TYR A 76 -4.85 -17.14 11.57
N PRO A 77 -4.50 -18.28 12.19
CA PRO A 77 -4.44 -18.40 13.65
C PRO A 77 -3.26 -17.64 14.29
N GLN A 78 -2.11 -17.58 13.60
CA GLN A 78 -0.90 -16.94 14.10
C GLN A 78 -1.03 -15.41 14.05
N LYS A 79 -0.70 -14.76 15.15
CA LYS A 79 -0.91 -13.31 15.34
C LYS A 79 0.35 -12.48 15.20
N SER A 80 1.51 -13.10 15.26
CA SER A 80 2.84 -12.48 15.15
C SER A 80 3.68 -13.22 14.11
N PHE A 81 4.70 -12.56 13.56
CA PHE A 81 5.55 -13.21 12.58
C PHE A 81 6.39 -14.33 13.22
N ILE A 82 6.81 -14.17 14.48
CA ILE A 82 7.48 -15.24 15.23
C ILE A 82 6.61 -16.50 15.37
N GLU A 83 5.29 -16.35 15.54
CA GLU A 83 4.35 -17.47 15.55
C GLU A 83 4.22 -18.13 14.16
N VAL A 84 4.19 -17.32 13.09
CA VAL A 84 4.20 -17.83 11.70
C VAL A 84 5.46 -18.64 11.43
N VAL A 85 6.64 -18.13 11.80
CA VAL A 85 7.92 -18.83 11.63
C VAL A 85 7.95 -20.15 12.39
N ALA A 86 7.49 -20.15 13.65
CA ALA A 86 7.43 -21.37 14.46
C ALA A 86 6.52 -22.43 13.80
N TYR A 87 5.36 -22.01 13.28
CA TYR A 87 4.45 -22.89 12.57
C TYR A 87 5.07 -23.43 11.28
N CYS A 88 5.63 -22.58 10.42
CA CYS A 88 6.29 -23.01 9.18
C CYS A 88 7.42 -24.00 9.44
N LYS A 89 8.25 -23.77 10.47
CA LYS A 89 9.32 -24.71 10.87
C LYS A 89 8.75 -26.05 11.34
N SER A 90 7.64 -26.06 12.07
CA SER A 90 7.00 -27.30 12.53
C SER A 90 6.43 -28.15 11.39
N GLN A 91 6.00 -27.51 10.29
CA GLN A 91 5.40 -28.16 9.12
C GLN A 91 6.40 -28.36 7.97
N ASN A 92 7.62 -27.84 8.08
CA ASN A 92 8.59 -27.74 6.99
C ASN A 92 8.01 -27.01 5.76
N TYR A 93 7.34 -25.88 6.00
CA TYR A 93 6.69 -25.05 4.98
C TYR A 93 7.54 -23.85 4.60
N ARG A 94 7.51 -23.47 3.31
CA ARG A 94 7.80 -22.10 2.87
C ARG A 94 6.68 -21.17 3.32
N LEU A 95 6.90 -19.85 3.29
CA LEU A 95 5.84 -18.89 3.63
C LEU A 95 4.64 -18.94 2.68
N ALA A 96 4.85 -19.23 1.39
CA ALA A 96 3.75 -19.43 0.45
C ALA A 96 2.91 -20.66 0.81
N ASP A 97 3.56 -21.76 1.22
CA ASP A 97 2.87 -22.99 1.63
C ASP A 97 2.01 -22.76 2.89
N TYR A 98 2.44 -21.87 3.80
CA TYR A 98 1.62 -21.42 4.93
C TYR A 98 0.32 -20.74 4.47
N VAL A 99 0.39 -19.89 3.46
CA VAL A 99 -0.80 -19.23 2.88
C VAL A 99 -1.73 -20.27 2.26
N TYR A 100 -1.20 -21.14 1.40
CA TYR A 100 -1.99 -22.18 0.72
C TYR A 100 -2.59 -23.21 1.69
N ALA A 101 -1.98 -23.44 2.85
CA ALA A 101 -2.56 -24.32 3.86
C ALA A 101 -3.87 -23.78 4.47
N TYR A 102 -4.05 -22.46 4.53
CA TYR A 102 -5.26 -21.83 5.07
C TYR A 102 -6.21 -21.33 3.97
N GLU A 103 -5.69 -20.99 2.80
CA GLU A 103 -6.45 -20.53 1.63
C GLU A 103 -6.02 -21.30 0.37
N PRO A 104 -6.47 -22.56 0.18
CA PRO A 104 -5.98 -23.43 -0.89
C PRO A 104 -6.23 -22.92 -2.31
N ASP A 105 -7.29 -22.12 -2.51
CA ASP A 105 -7.71 -21.60 -3.83
C ASP A 105 -7.30 -20.12 -4.03
N ILE A 106 -6.44 -19.57 -3.17
CA ILE A 106 -6.06 -18.15 -3.21
C ILE A 106 -5.20 -17.82 -4.44
N ASP A 107 -4.50 -18.80 -5.00
CA ASP A 107 -3.63 -18.64 -6.16
C ASP A 107 -4.36 -18.06 -7.38
N LEU A 108 -5.60 -18.48 -7.62
CA LEU A 108 -6.47 -17.95 -8.67
C LEU A 108 -6.75 -16.45 -8.47
N TYR A 109 -7.01 -16.05 -7.23
CA TYR A 109 -7.21 -14.65 -6.87
C TYR A 109 -5.91 -13.84 -6.97
N LEU A 110 -4.79 -14.40 -6.49
CA LEU A 110 -3.48 -13.75 -6.59
C LEU A 110 -3.03 -13.57 -8.05
N GLU A 111 -3.39 -14.49 -8.94
CA GLU A 111 -3.17 -14.36 -10.39
C GLU A 111 -3.99 -13.23 -11.00
N GLU A 112 -5.26 -13.08 -10.60
CA GLU A 112 -6.10 -11.93 -11.00
C GLU A 112 -5.47 -10.62 -10.53
N ILE A 113 -5.03 -10.57 -9.27
CA ILE A 113 -4.37 -9.41 -8.68
C ILE A 113 -3.08 -9.05 -9.42
N LEU A 114 -2.20 -10.04 -9.65
CA LEU A 114 -0.95 -9.84 -10.38
C LEU A 114 -1.21 -9.33 -11.81
N SER A 115 -2.20 -9.91 -12.49
CA SER A 115 -2.60 -9.50 -13.83
C SER A 115 -3.13 -8.07 -13.86
N GLN A 116 -3.94 -7.68 -12.87
CA GLN A 116 -4.45 -6.33 -12.77
C GLN A 116 -3.33 -5.32 -12.44
N MET A 117 -2.37 -5.67 -11.56
CA MET A 117 -1.18 -4.83 -11.31
C MET A 117 -0.42 -4.56 -12.60
N PHE A 118 -0.19 -5.59 -13.42
CA PHE A 118 0.56 -5.44 -14.68
C PHE A 118 -0.21 -4.61 -15.70
N LYS A 119 -1.52 -4.86 -15.83
CA LYS A 119 -2.38 -4.08 -16.71
C LYS A 119 -2.38 -2.59 -16.34
N THR A 120 -2.42 -2.26 -15.04
CA THR A 120 -2.35 -0.88 -14.57
C THR A 120 -1.01 -0.22 -14.97
N ILE A 121 0.12 -0.94 -14.85
CA ILE A 121 1.43 -0.43 -15.28
C ILE A 121 1.45 -0.21 -16.80
N ASP A 122 1.02 -1.19 -17.60
CA ASP A 122 0.98 -1.08 -19.06
C ASP A 122 0.12 0.12 -19.51
N GLN A 123 -1.02 0.33 -18.85
CA GLN A 123 -1.87 1.50 -19.07
C GLN A 123 -1.13 2.80 -18.74
N GLY A 124 -0.57 2.93 -17.54
CA GLY A 124 0.14 4.13 -17.11
C GLY A 124 1.35 4.48 -18.00
N LEU A 125 2.09 3.48 -18.50
CA LEU A 125 3.21 3.67 -19.44
C LEU A 125 2.77 4.13 -20.85
N SER A 126 1.50 3.94 -21.20
CA SER A 126 0.94 4.36 -22.49
C SER A 126 0.30 5.75 -22.45
N MET A 127 0.03 6.29 -21.26
CA MET A 127 -0.72 7.52 -21.08
C MET A 127 0.18 8.76 -21.01
N THR A 128 -0.33 9.88 -21.55
CA THR A 128 0.29 11.21 -21.46
C THR A 128 -0.71 12.24 -20.94
N GLY A 129 -0.24 13.47 -20.71
CA GLY A 129 -1.09 14.58 -20.31
C GLY A 129 -0.86 14.98 -18.85
N THR A 130 -1.92 15.48 -18.21
CA THR A 130 -1.86 16.11 -16.89
C THR A 130 -2.78 15.38 -15.93
N LEU A 131 -2.31 15.14 -14.71
CA LEU A 131 -3.08 14.53 -13.64
C LEU A 131 -4.30 15.39 -13.27
N ARG A 132 -5.38 14.72 -12.86
CA ARG A 132 -6.57 15.34 -12.28
C ARG A 132 -6.22 16.18 -11.04
N GLY A 133 -7.13 17.10 -10.71
CA GLY A 133 -6.98 18.00 -9.57
C GLY A 133 -6.38 19.37 -9.92
N ARG A 134 -6.13 20.16 -8.86
CA ARG A 134 -5.66 21.54 -8.96
C ARG A 134 -4.15 21.66 -9.14
N LEU A 135 -3.39 20.62 -8.79
CA LEU A 135 -1.93 20.61 -8.89
C LEU A 135 -1.40 20.64 -10.34
N LYS A 136 -2.21 20.20 -11.32
CA LYS A 136 -1.85 20.16 -12.75
C LYS A 136 -0.48 19.53 -13.03
N MET A 137 -0.12 18.48 -12.27
CA MET A 137 1.14 17.77 -12.45
C MET A 137 1.13 16.96 -13.76
N PRO A 138 2.22 16.96 -14.54
CA PRO A 138 2.30 16.15 -15.75
C PRO A 138 2.43 14.67 -15.40
N ARG A 139 1.92 13.80 -16.28
CA ARG A 139 2.28 12.38 -16.32
C ARG A 139 3.70 12.25 -16.89
N VAL A 140 4.55 11.47 -16.21
CA VAL A 140 5.97 11.32 -16.55
C VAL A 140 6.38 9.86 -16.73
N ALA A 141 5.57 8.89 -16.29
CA ALA A 141 5.89 7.46 -16.35
C ALA A 141 6.31 6.99 -17.76
N GLN A 142 5.54 7.37 -18.78
CA GLN A 142 5.86 7.05 -20.18
C GLN A 142 7.24 7.57 -20.58
N THR A 143 7.51 8.86 -20.35
CA THR A 143 8.77 9.49 -20.74
C THR A 143 9.95 8.79 -20.07
N LEU A 144 9.86 8.55 -18.76
CA LEU A 144 10.90 7.85 -18.01
C LEU A 144 11.17 6.46 -18.58
N TYR A 145 10.14 5.70 -18.97
CA TYR A 145 10.32 4.38 -19.55
C TYR A 145 10.94 4.43 -20.96
N GLN A 146 10.47 5.32 -21.82
CA GLN A 146 10.95 5.46 -23.21
C GLN A 146 12.44 5.84 -23.27
N GLU A 147 12.91 6.70 -22.37
CA GLU A 147 14.33 7.04 -22.25
C GLU A 147 15.20 5.80 -22.03
N THR A 148 14.71 4.81 -21.25
CA THR A 148 15.47 3.56 -20.98
C THR A 148 15.59 2.63 -22.19
N LEU A 149 14.82 2.86 -23.25
CA LEU A 149 14.91 2.08 -24.50
C LEU A 149 16.05 2.57 -25.39
N ILE A 150 16.62 3.74 -25.10
CA ILE A 150 17.74 4.34 -25.83
C ILE A 150 19.06 3.80 -25.23
N THR A 151 19.48 2.63 -25.71
CA THR A 151 20.53 1.79 -25.09
C THR A 151 21.93 2.42 -24.96
N ASN A 152 22.21 3.54 -25.63
CA ASN A 152 23.55 4.12 -25.69
C ASN A 152 23.80 5.27 -24.68
N GLN A 153 22.81 5.60 -23.84
CA GLN A 153 22.89 6.76 -22.95
C GLN A 153 22.99 6.41 -21.46
N MET A 154 22.79 5.15 -21.09
CA MET A 154 22.63 4.73 -19.70
C MET A 154 23.28 3.37 -19.43
N SER A 155 23.83 3.21 -18.22
CA SER A 155 24.28 1.91 -17.72
C SER A 155 23.09 0.99 -17.38
N SER A 156 23.34 -0.31 -17.28
CA SER A 156 22.30 -1.29 -16.89
C SER A 156 21.68 -0.99 -15.52
N GLU A 157 22.46 -0.48 -14.55
CA GLU A 157 21.94 -0.10 -13.24
C GLU A 157 21.07 1.15 -13.29
N GLU A 158 21.42 2.14 -14.13
CA GLU A 158 20.57 3.32 -14.33
C GLU A 158 19.25 2.94 -15.02
N ILE A 159 19.31 2.07 -16.05
CA ILE A 159 18.12 1.53 -16.73
C ILE A 159 17.21 0.82 -15.73
N LYS A 160 17.75 -0.08 -14.91
CA LYS A 160 17.01 -0.79 -13.86
C LYS A 160 16.30 0.18 -12.91
N ARG A 161 17.04 1.16 -12.38
CA ARG A 161 16.49 2.14 -11.43
C ARG A 161 15.40 2.99 -12.07
N GLN A 162 15.63 3.50 -13.29
CA GLN A 162 14.66 4.34 -13.97
C GLN A 162 13.40 3.56 -14.37
N ARG A 163 13.52 2.28 -14.77
CA ARG A 163 12.35 1.43 -15.04
C ARG A 163 11.49 1.17 -13.81
N LEU A 164 12.10 0.85 -12.67
CA LEU A 164 11.36 0.68 -11.41
C LEU A 164 10.61 1.95 -11.01
N ILE A 165 11.26 3.12 -11.16
CA ILE A 165 10.60 4.41 -10.94
C ILE A 165 9.44 4.59 -11.94
N ALA A 166 9.66 4.33 -13.23
CA ALA A 166 8.63 4.47 -14.26
C ALA A 166 7.42 3.57 -13.99
N TYR A 167 7.62 2.32 -13.54
CA TYR A 167 6.53 1.39 -13.22
C TYR A 167 5.75 1.81 -11.97
N ALA A 168 6.44 2.29 -10.93
CA ALA A 168 5.78 2.81 -9.74
C ALA A 168 4.97 4.08 -10.06
N TYR A 169 5.55 4.97 -10.87
CA TYR A 169 4.87 6.17 -11.36
C TYR A 169 3.66 5.83 -12.23
N ALA A 170 3.77 4.87 -13.15
CA ALA A 170 2.65 4.43 -14.01
C ALA A 170 1.44 4.05 -13.16
N THR A 171 1.65 3.23 -12.12
CA THR A 171 0.58 2.81 -11.21
C THR A 171 -0.01 3.99 -10.44
N MET A 172 0.83 4.86 -9.88
CA MET A 172 0.35 5.97 -9.06
C MET A 172 -0.27 7.11 -9.87
N GLU A 173 0.13 7.30 -11.12
CA GLU A 173 -0.50 8.23 -12.06
C GLU A 173 -1.89 7.74 -12.50
N GLU A 174 -2.09 6.42 -12.64
CA GLU A 174 -3.42 5.84 -12.82
C GLU A 174 -4.27 6.03 -11.57
N ASN A 175 -3.74 5.75 -10.36
CA ASN A 175 -4.43 6.00 -9.09
C ASN A 175 -4.89 7.47 -8.99
N ALA A 176 -3.99 8.42 -9.26
CA ALA A 176 -4.28 9.85 -9.20
C ALA A 176 -5.35 10.31 -10.22
N ASN A 177 -5.64 9.51 -11.24
CA ASN A 177 -6.70 9.78 -12.23
C ASN A 177 -7.94 8.89 -12.03
N LEU A 178 -8.10 8.27 -10.87
CA LEU A 178 -9.21 7.36 -10.54
C LEU A 178 -9.25 6.12 -11.44
N GLY A 179 -8.09 5.71 -11.98
CA GLY A 179 -7.94 4.44 -12.67
C GLY A 179 -8.05 3.25 -11.70
N LEU A 180 -8.27 2.07 -12.25
CA LEU A 180 -8.30 0.84 -11.46
C LEU A 180 -6.87 0.47 -11.02
N VAL A 181 -6.66 0.43 -9.70
CA VAL A 181 -5.40 0.03 -9.08
C VAL A 181 -5.64 -1.03 -8.01
N VAL A 182 -4.61 -1.83 -7.74
CA VAL A 182 -4.63 -2.81 -6.65
C VAL A 182 -4.01 -2.19 -5.40
N THR A 183 -4.68 -2.30 -4.26
CA THR A 183 -4.14 -1.85 -2.97
C THR A 183 -2.95 -2.71 -2.51
N ALA A 184 -1.85 -2.08 -2.07
CA ALA A 184 -0.68 -2.83 -1.56
C ALA A 184 0.13 -2.07 -0.48
N PRO A 185 -0.38 -1.91 0.76
CA PRO A 185 -1.71 -2.32 1.25
C PRO A 185 -2.80 -1.25 1.06
N THR A 186 -2.46 -0.06 0.56
CA THR A 186 -3.42 1.02 0.26
C THR A 186 -3.29 1.48 -1.18
N CYS A 187 -4.24 2.28 -1.67
CA CYS A 187 -4.11 2.93 -2.98
C CYS A 187 -2.91 3.92 -3.00
N GLY A 188 -2.58 4.54 -1.87
CA GLY A 188 -1.43 5.45 -1.72
C GLY A 188 -0.06 4.77 -1.84
N SER A 189 -0.02 3.44 -1.74
CA SER A 189 1.19 2.60 -1.78
C SER A 189 1.16 1.54 -2.90
N ALA A 190 0.13 1.58 -3.76
CA ALA A 190 -0.15 0.58 -4.80
C ALA A 190 1.00 0.36 -5.79
N GLY A 191 1.81 1.40 -6.06
CA GLY A 191 2.87 1.35 -7.06
C GLY A 191 4.09 0.54 -6.63
N ILE A 192 4.30 0.31 -5.34
CA ILE A 192 5.56 -0.30 -4.84
C ILE A 192 5.65 -1.77 -5.24
N LEU A 193 4.71 -2.59 -4.76
CA LEU A 193 4.72 -4.03 -5.00
C LEU A 193 4.48 -4.34 -6.48
N ALA A 194 3.57 -3.61 -7.13
CA ALA A 194 3.30 -3.73 -8.55
C ALA A 194 4.56 -3.50 -9.40
N ALA A 195 5.30 -2.41 -9.15
CA ALA A 195 6.51 -2.07 -9.91
C ALA A 195 7.60 -3.13 -9.76
N VAL A 196 7.79 -3.64 -8.54
CA VAL A 196 8.79 -4.65 -8.24
C VAL A 196 8.44 -5.97 -8.94
N LEU A 197 7.23 -6.49 -8.77
CA LEU A 197 6.80 -7.74 -9.41
C LEU A 197 6.81 -7.63 -10.94
N TYR A 198 6.39 -6.49 -11.49
CA TYR A 198 6.44 -6.23 -12.91
C TYR A 198 7.88 -6.23 -13.43
N TYR A 199 8.82 -5.59 -12.73
CA TYR A 199 10.24 -5.63 -13.11
C TYR A 199 10.79 -7.07 -13.12
N TYR A 200 10.54 -7.85 -12.06
CA TYR A 200 11.01 -9.24 -12.00
C TYR A 200 10.40 -10.11 -13.11
N HIS A 201 9.14 -9.88 -13.49
CA HIS A 201 8.52 -10.58 -14.61
C HIS A 201 9.01 -10.09 -15.97
N HIS A 202 8.78 -8.81 -16.25
CA HIS A 202 8.93 -8.21 -17.56
C HIS A 202 10.41 -8.09 -17.94
N ASP A 203 11.27 -7.69 -17.03
CA ASP A 203 12.68 -7.44 -17.33
C ASP A 203 13.56 -8.65 -17.05
N LEU A 204 13.31 -9.37 -15.94
CA LEU A 204 14.14 -10.50 -15.52
C LEU A 204 13.56 -11.88 -15.89
N LYS A 205 12.36 -11.93 -16.48
CA LYS A 205 11.71 -13.16 -16.97
C LYS A 205 11.49 -14.22 -15.89
N ILE A 206 11.25 -13.78 -14.64
CA ILE A 206 10.80 -14.66 -13.56
C ILE A 206 9.42 -15.22 -13.90
N ASP A 207 9.24 -16.51 -13.64
CA ASP A 207 8.00 -17.23 -13.88
C ASP A 207 6.82 -16.65 -13.09
N ARG A 208 5.62 -16.67 -13.67
CA ARG A 208 4.43 -16.10 -13.03
C ARG A 208 4.08 -16.81 -11.73
N GLN A 209 4.24 -18.13 -11.64
CA GLN A 209 3.92 -18.87 -10.42
C GLN A 209 4.81 -18.45 -9.26
N ALA A 210 6.09 -18.17 -9.52
CA ALA A 210 7.00 -17.65 -8.49
C ALA A 210 6.58 -16.26 -8.00
N LEU A 211 5.99 -15.43 -8.86
CA LEU A 211 5.47 -14.11 -8.48
C LEU A 211 4.16 -14.20 -7.69
N ILE A 212 3.30 -15.18 -8.00
CA ILE A 212 2.11 -15.50 -7.21
C ILE A 212 2.53 -15.93 -5.80
N ASP A 213 3.50 -16.87 -5.68
CA ASP A 213 4.06 -17.27 -4.40
C ASP A 213 4.64 -16.07 -3.64
N ALA A 214 5.41 -15.21 -4.31
CA ALA A 214 5.96 -14.00 -3.70
C ALA A 214 4.89 -12.98 -3.26
N LEU A 215 3.79 -12.87 -4.01
CA LEU A 215 2.64 -12.05 -3.65
C LEU A 215 1.91 -12.60 -2.42
N ALA A 216 1.78 -13.94 -2.30
CA ALA A 216 1.28 -14.59 -1.09
C ALA A 216 2.15 -14.25 0.13
N VAL A 217 3.49 -14.32 -0.03
CA VAL A 217 4.45 -13.93 1.01
C VAL A 217 4.27 -12.47 1.42
N ALA A 218 4.17 -11.54 0.46
CA ALA A 218 3.90 -10.12 0.75
C ALA A 218 2.63 -9.95 1.59
N GLY A 219 1.57 -10.70 1.29
CA GLY A 219 0.30 -10.70 2.03
C GLY A 219 0.47 -11.04 3.52
N VAL A 220 1.35 -12.00 3.87
CA VAL A 220 1.64 -12.37 5.26
C VAL A 220 2.14 -11.16 6.05
N PHE A 221 3.12 -10.43 5.51
CA PHE A 221 3.68 -9.25 6.18
C PHE A 221 2.64 -8.13 6.32
N GLY A 222 1.87 -7.86 5.26
CA GLY A 222 0.76 -6.89 5.30
C GLY A 222 -0.28 -7.23 6.39
N ASN A 223 -0.65 -8.51 6.50
CA ASN A 223 -1.59 -9.00 7.50
C ASN A 223 -1.06 -8.84 8.93
N ILE A 224 0.22 -9.13 9.18
CA ILE A 224 0.84 -8.92 10.50
C ILE A 224 0.81 -7.44 10.89
N VAL A 225 1.12 -6.51 9.98
CA VAL A 225 1.04 -5.08 10.29
C VAL A 225 -0.41 -4.66 10.57
N LYS A 226 -1.35 -5.07 9.70
CA LYS A 226 -2.77 -4.75 9.85
C LYS A 226 -3.33 -5.26 11.19
N LYS A 227 -2.95 -6.47 11.62
CA LYS A 227 -3.42 -7.09 12.86
C LYS A 227 -2.90 -6.37 14.11
N ASN A 228 -1.62 -5.99 14.10
CA ASN A 228 -0.93 -5.54 15.32
C ASN A 228 -0.81 -4.02 15.43
N ALA A 229 -0.94 -3.29 14.33
CA ALA A 229 -0.79 -1.85 14.25
C ALA A 229 -1.94 -1.23 13.42
N THR A 230 -1.61 -0.53 12.33
CA THR A 230 -2.57 0.09 11.40
C THR A 230 -1.94 0.14 10.01
N ILE A 231 -2.78 0.16 8.98
CA ILE A 231 -2.39 0.45 7.59
C ILE A 231 -3.00 1.78 7.11
N SER A 232 -3.57 2.57 8.02
CA SER A 232 -4.22 3.84 7.73
C SER A 232 -3.23 4.99 7.84
N GLY A 233 -3.09 5.79 6.78
CA GLY A 233 -2.28 7.01 6.78
C GLY A 233 -2.77 8.03 7.82
N ALA A 234 -4.10 8.09 8.03
CA ALA A 234 -4.74 8.95 9.02
C ALA A 234 -4.42 8.58 10.47
N GLU A 235 -4.05 7.34 10.76
CA GLU A 235 -3.67 6.89 12.11
C GLU A 235 -2.16 6.81 12.30
N GLY A 236 -1.48 6.17 11.36
CA GLY A 236 -0.07 5.78 11.48
C GLY A 236 0.90 6.65 10.71
N GLY A 237 0.43 7.60 9.89
CA GLY A 237 1.27 8.30 8.91
C GLY A 237 1.64 7.39 7.73
N CYS A 238 2.48 7.88 6.83
CA CYS A 238 2.77 7.18 5.57
C CYS A 238 3.70 5.98 5.78
N GLN A 239 4.32 5.85 6.97
CA GLN A 239 4.95 4.59 7.38
C GLN A 239 3.97 3.41 7.37
N ALA A 240 2.69 3.64 7.68
CA ALA A 240 1.64 2.62 7.69
C ALA A 240 1.17 2.22 6.27
N GLU A 241 1.57 2.97 5.25
CA GLU A 241 1.18 2.74 3.87
C GLU A 241 2.40 2.41 3.01
N VAL A 242 3.25 3.40 2.75
CA VAL A 242 4.47 3.25 1.95
C VAL A 242 5.51 2.40 2.68
N GLY A 243 5.65 2.54 4.00
CA GLY A 243 6.56 1.69 4.78
C GLY A 243 6.15 0.23 4.74
N VAL A 244 4.85 -0.04 4.95
CA VAL A 244 4.29 -1.40 4.84
C VAL A 244 4.43 -1.93 3.41
N GLY A 245 4.10 -1.15 2.39
CA GLY A 245 4.26 -1.53 0.99
C GLY A 245 5.71 -1.86 0.65
N CYS A 246 6.69 -1.11 1.18
CA CYS A 246 8.11 -1.39 1.04
C CYS A 246 8.50 -2.71 1.72
N ALA A 247 8.02 -2.96 2.95
CA ALA A 247 8.30 -4.20 3.68
C ALA A 247 7.72 -5.43 2.95
N MET A 248 6.48 -5.34 2.50
CA MET A 248 5.80 -6.36 1.69
C MET A 248 6.59 -6.67 0.41
N ALA A 249 7.00 -5.65 -0.34
CA ALA A 249 7.80 -5.84 -1.54
C ALA A 249 9.20 -6.39 -1.25
N SER A 250 9.83 -6.01 -0.14
CA SER A 250 11.15 -6.54 0.26
C SER A 250 11.07 -8.04 0.54
N ALA A 251 10.04 -8.48 1.28
CA ALA A 251 9.80 -9.90 1.53
C ALA A 251 9.50 -10.69 0.26
N ALA A 252 8.64 -10.14 -0.62
CA ALA A 252 8.35 -10.76 -1.91
C ALA A 252 9.64 -10.98 -2.70
N VAL A 253 10.49 -9.95 -2.83
CA VAL A 253 11.78 -10.07 -3.54
C VAL A 253 12.69 -11.09 -2.91
N ALA A 254 12.84 -11.09 -1.57
CA ALA A 254 13.67 -12.08 -0.89
C ALA A 254 13.17 -13.51 -1.16
N SER A 255 11.85 -13.73 -1.09
CA SER A 255 11.25 -15.06 -1.30
C SER A 255 11.43 -15.62 -2.71
N LEU A 256 11.72 -14.78 -3.72
CA LEU A 256 12.06 -15.24 -5.07
C LEU A 256 13.42 -15.95 -5.13
N PHE A 257 14.29 -15.76 -4.13
CA PHE A 257 15.67 -16.23 -4.14
C PHE A 257 16.03 -17.17 -3.00
N THR A 258 15.18 -17.30 -1.98
CA THR A 258 15.46 -18.09 -0.78
C THR A 258 14.17 -18.54 -0.10
N ASP A 259 14.22 -19.72 0.53
CA ASP A 259 13.17 -20.21 1.43
C ASP A 259 13.51 -19.94 2.91
N SER A 260 14.65 -19.26 3.17
CA SER A 260 15.09 -18.90 4.52
C SER A 260 14.13 -17.89 5.14
N LEU A 261 13.34 -18.35 6.10
CA LEU A 261 12.38 -17.51 6.83
C LEU A 261 13.07 -16.31 7.49
N GLU A 262 14.27 -16.53 8.03
CA GLU A 262 15.09 -15.49 8.65
C GLU A 262 15.56 -14.43 7.65
N GLU A 263 15.90 -14.81 6.42
CA GLU A 263 16.33 -13.86 5.38
C GLU A 263 15.14 -13.04 4.84
N ILE A 264 13.99 -13.67 4.65
CA ILE A 264 12.76 -13.01 4.20
C ILE A 264 12.26 -12.02 5.27
N GLU A 265 12.27 -12.43 6.54
CA GLU A 265 11.95 -11.54 7.67
C GLU A 265 12.88 -10.34 7.69
N TYR A 266 14.18 -10.58 7.55
CA TYR A 266 15.18 -9.52 7.60
C TYR A 266 15.00 -8.51 6.45
N ALA A 267 14.59 -8.96 5.28
CA ALA A 267 14.27 -8.06 4.17
C ALA A 267 13.07 -7.15 4.49
N ALA A 268 11.98 -7.72 5.02
CA ALA A 268 10.80 -6.94 5.42
C ALA A 268 11.11 -5.95 6.55
N GLU A 269 11.90 -6.40 7.52
CA GLU A 269 12.37 -5.61 8.66
C GLU A 269 13.12 -4.36 8.19
N ILE A 270 14.16 -4.50 7.36
CA ILE A 270 14.90 -3.38 6.77
C ILE A 270 13.96 -2.47 5.96
N GLY A 271 13.05 -3.07 5.17
CA GLY A 271 12.08 -2.36 4.36
C GLY A 271 11.17 -1.44 5.20
N MET A 272 10.73 -1.90 6.37
CA MET A 272 9.90 -1.11 7.29
C MET A 272 10.73 -0.13 8.13
N GLU A 273 11.86 -0.57 8.68
CA GLU A 273 12.70 0.22 9.60
C GLU A 273 13.08 1.57 8.99
N HIS A 274 13.40 1.57 7.69
CA HIS A 274 13.76 2.74 6.90
C HIS A 274 12.63 3.75 6.61
N HIS A 275 11.41 3.47 7.08
CA HIS A 275 10.23 4.31 6.95
C HIS A 275 9.63 4.71 8.31
N LEU A 276 10.17 4.24 9.44
CA LEU A 276 9.66 4.59 10.76
C LEU A 276 9.62 6.11 11.00
N GLY A 277 8.48 6.62 11.42
CA GLY A 277 8.22 8.05 11.66
C GLY A 277 7.82 8.85 10.42
N LEU A 278 7.66 8.22 9.25
CA LEU A 278 7.25 8.92 8.03
C LEU A 278 5.81 9.46 8.14
N THR A 279 5.67 10.78 8.05
CA THR A 279 4.41 11.53 8.12
C THR A 279 3.58 11.39 6.83
N CYS A 280 2.26 11.62 6.91
CA CYS A 280 1.35 11.58 5.75
C CYS A 280 0.69 12.93 5.55
N ASP A 281 1.40 13.88 4.94
CA ASP A 281 0.88 15.24 4.73
C ASP A 281 0.97 15.64 3.25
N PRO A 282 0.05 15.13 2.41
CA PRO A 282 0.07 15.37 0.98
C PRO A 282 -0.33 16.79 0.60
N VAL A 283 0.33 17.33 -0.43
CA VAL A 283 0.06 18.69 -0.95
C VAL A 283 -1.36 18.77 -1.49
N GLY A 284 -2.15 19.67 -0.91
CA GLY A 284 -3.54 19.89 -1.30
C GLY A 284 -4.46 18.72 -1.02
N GLY A 285 -4.05 17.78 -0.15
CA GLY A 285 -4.83 16.57 0.11
C GLY A 285 -4.83 15.59 -1.05
N TYR A 286 -4.00 15.75 -2.08
CA TYR A 286 -3.98 14.82 -3.22
C TYR A 286 -2.98 13.69 -3.02
N VAL A 287 -3.33 12.47 -3.43
CA VAL A 287 -2.41 11.32 -3.49
C VAL A 287 -1.46 11.45 -4.69
N ILE A 288 -0.74 12.57 -4.77
CA ILE A 288 0.17 12.96 -5.85
C ILE A 288 1.54 13.32 -5.27
N ILE A 289 1.63 14.42 -4.51
CA ILE A 289 2.89 14.90 -3.90
C ILE A 289 2.78 14.76 -2.38
N PRO A 290 3.71 14.06 -1.70
CA PRO A 290 4.88 13.32 -2.21
C PRO A 290 4.56 11.84 -2.53
N CYS A 291 3.30 11.45 -2.67
CA CYS A 291 2.90 10.04 -2.74
C CYS A 291 3.51 9.28 -3.93
N ILE A 292 3.53 9.89 -5.13
CA ILE A 292 4.07 9.23 -6.34
C ILE A 292 5.58 8.99 -6.21
N GLU A 293 6.34 10.00 -5.80
CA GLU A 293 7.79 9.88 -5.61
C GLU A 293 8.14 8.91 -4.48
N ARG A 294 7.34 8.86 -3.41
CA ARG A 294 7.50 7.88 -2.32
C ARG A 294 7.35 6.44 -2.81
N ASN A 295 6.44 6.17 -3.73
CA ASN A 295 6.30 4.84 -4.33
C ASN A 295 7.53 4.47 -5.18
N GLY A 296 8.03 5.40 -6.00
CA GLY A 296 9.26 5.18 -6.78
C GLY A 296 10.48 4.93 -5.89
N ALA A 297 10.65 5.72 -4.83
CA ALA A 297 11.74 5.54 -3.87
C ALA A 297 11.62 4.23 -3.09
N ALA A 298 10.42 3.86 -2.64
CA ALA A 298 10.18 2.63 -1.90
C ALA A 298 10.36 1.38 -2.77
N ALA A 299 10.00 1.41 -4.05
CA ALA A 299 10.27 0.29 -4.97
C ALA A 299 11.78 -0.02 -5.09
N LEU A 300 12.62 1.02 -5.19
CA LEU A 300 14.07 0.85 -5.17
C LEU A 300 14.56 0.30 -3.82
N ARG A 301 14.10 0.91 -2.72
CA ARG A 301 14.50 0.50 -1.37
C ARG A 301 14.09 -0.93 -1.05
N ALA A 302 12.99 -1.43 -1.60
CA ALA A 302 12.56 -2.81 -1.39
C ALA A 302 13.55 -3.83 -1.96
N ILE A 303 14.07 -3.57 -3.17
CA ILE A 303 15.10 -4.41 -3.77
C ILE A 303 16.43 -4.29 -3.01
N ASP A 304 16.79 -3.08 -2.59
CA ASP A 304 18.00 -2.86 -1.79
C ASP A 304 17.90 -3.57 -0.42
N ALA A 305 16.73 -3.56 0.23
CA ALA A 305 16.48 -4.23 1.50
C ALA A 305 16.63 -5.75 1.38
N ALA A 306 16.03 -6.36 0.35
CA ALA A 306 16.21 -7.79 0.07
C ALA A 306 17.67 -8.14 -0.24
N PHE A 307 18.37 -7.29 -1.02
CA PHE A 307 19.79 -7.48 -1.28
C PHE A 307 20.63 -7.37 -0.01
N MET A 308 20.37 -6.37 0.84
CA MET A 308 21.07 -6.16 2.10
C MET A 308 20.86 -7.33 3.06
N ALA A 309 19.62 -7.79 3.25
CA ALA A 309 19.30 -8.95 4.08
C ALA A 309 20.15 -10.17 3.69
N ARG A 310 20.19 -10.49 2.38
CA ARG A 310 21.00 -11.58 1.82
C ARG A 310 22.50 -11.48 2.09
N GLN A 311 23.06 -10.27 2.10
CA GLN A 311 24.49 -10.10 2.40
C GLN A 311 24.76 -10.10 3.91
N LEU A 312 23.93 -9.40 4.68
CA LEU A 312 24.13 -9.19 6.11
C LEU A 312 23.95 -10.49 6.91
N ILE A 313 23.01 -11.34 6.53
CA ILE A 313 22.77 -12.62 7.22
C ILE A 313 23.99 -13.55 7.21
N LYS A 314 24.89 -13.40 6.21
CA LYS A 314 26.12 -14.18 6.10
C LYS A 314 27.23 -13.74 7.07
N VAL A 315 27.15 -12.50 7.56
CA VAL A 315 28.23 -11.86 8.33
C VAL A 315 27.82 -11.48 9.75
N LYS A 316 26.52 -11.39 10.05
CA LYS A 316 26.00 -11.14 11.39
C LYS A 316 24.60 -11.70 11.60
N GLN A 317 24.25 -11.97 12.85
CA GLN A 317 22.88 -12.24 13.24
C GLN A 317 22.07 -10.94 13.27
N ASN A 318 20.81 -11.00 12.81
CA ASN A 318 19.90 -9.89 12.99
C ASN A 318 19.44 -9.82 14.46
N ARG A 319 19.23 -8.61 14.98
CA ARG A 319 18.83 -8.39 16.38
C ARG A 319 17.43 -7.78 16.54
N VAL A 320 16.92 -7.16 15.49
CA VAL A 320 15.61 -6.53 15.45
C VAL A 320 14.70 -7.47 14.65
N THR A 321 13.58 -7.88 15.22
CA THR A 321 12.60 -8.73 14.51
C THR A 321 11.59 -7.87 13.74
N PHE A 322 10.87 -8.48 12.80
CA PHE A 322 9.79 -7.74 12.11
C PHE A 322 8.71 -7.32 13.11
N ASP A 323 8.38 -8.17 14.09
CA ASP A 323 7.41 -7.86 15.15
C ASP A 323 7.83 -6.65 16.02
N ASP A 324 9.14 -6.49 16.30
CA ASP A 324 9.68 -5.32 17.01
C ASP A 324 9.46 -4.03 16.19
N VAL A 325 9.71 -4.10 14.89
CA VAL A 325 9.53 -2.95 14.00
C VAL A 325 8.06 -2.58 13.85
N VAL A 326 7.15 -3.56 13.77
CA VAL A 326 5.69 -3.32 13.74
C VAL A 326 5.22 -2.65 15.03
N THR A 327 5.71 -3.13 16.18
CA THR A 327 5.43 -2.52 17.48
C THR A 327 5.94 -1.08 17.54
N THR A 328 7.15 -0.84 17.02
CA THR A 328 7.74 0.50 16.94
C THR A 328 6.93 1.41 16.03
N MET A 329 6.51 0.94 14.85
CA MET A 329 5.67 1.69 13.91
C MET A 329 4.34 2.11 14.56
N LYS A 330 3.70 1.21 15.31
CA LYS A 330 2.48 1.53 16.06
C LYS A 330 2.72 2.67 17.05
N TYR A 331 3.78 2.56 17.84
CA TYR A 331 4.14 3.57 18.82
C TYR A 331 4.46 4.91 18.16
N THR A 332 5.31 4.94 17.13
CA THR A 332 5.66 6.18 16.42
C THR A 332 4.44 6.81 15.76
N GLY A 333 3.55 6.02 15.17
CA GLY A 333 2.30 6.49 14.55
C GLY A 333 1.42 7.24 15.55
N GLN A 334 1.24 6.68 16.74
CA GLN A 334 0.52 7.34 17.84
C GLN A 334 1.15 8.66 18.27
N LYS A 335 2.45 8.86 18.04
CA LYS A 335 3.18 10.08 18.37
C LYS A 335 3.23 11.10 17.24
N ILE A 336 2.86 10.75 16.00
CA ILE A 336 2.75 11.73 14.92
C ILE A 336 1.62 12.70 15.26
N ALA A 337 1.92 14.01 15.24
CA ALA A 337 0.92 15.05 15.50
C ALA A 337 -0.19 15.00 14.45
N ILE A 338 -1.43 15.31 14.83
CA ILE A 338 -2.61 15.13 13.96
C ILE A 338 -2.47 15.88 12.63
N GLU A 339 -1.87 17.08 12.66
CA GLU A 339 -1.61 17.92 11.50
C GLU A 339 -0.54 17.37 10.55
N LEU A 340 0.24 16.37 10.97
CA LEU A 340 1.25 15.67 10.17
C LEU A 340 0.78 14.27 9.72
N ARG A 341 -0.47 13.92 10.03
CA ARG A 341 -1.18 12.79 9.42
C ARG A 341 -2.02 13.30 8.26
N GLU A 342 -2.85 12.43 7.69
CA GLU A 342 -3.64 12.59 6.45
C GLU A 342 -4.75 13.68 6.50
N THR A 343 -4.40 14.84 7.04
CA THR A 343 -5.28 15.99 7.31
C THR A 343 -4.96 17.20 6.44
N SER A 344 -3.76 17.25 5.85
CA SER A 344 -3.25 18.40 5.08
C SER A 344 -3.21 19.73 5.86
N LEU A 345 -3.16 19.68 7.20
CA LEU A 345 -3.13 20.86 8.08
C LEU A 345 -1.71 21.35 8.41
N GLY A 346 -0.69 20.55 8.13
CA GLY A 346 0.69 20.78 8.55
C GLY A 346 1.71 20.62 7.42
N GLY A 347 2.92 20.17 7.79
CA GLY A 347 4.00 19.71 6.91
C GLY A 347 4.15 20.44 5.56
N LEU A 348 4.30 19.66 4.49
CA LEU A 348 4.47 20.16 3.13
C LEU A 348 3.18 20.75 2.58
N ALA A 349 2.01 20.24 3.00
CA ALA A 349 0.71 20.70 2.53
C ALA A 349 0.47 22.18 2.86
N LYS A 350 0.99 22.67 3.99
CA LYS A 350 0.87 24.07 4.39
C LYS A 350 1.94 24.98 3.75
N GLN A 351 3.06 24.41 3.30
CA GLN A 351 4.15 25.19 2.69
C GLN A 351 3.94 25.46 1.21
N ILE A 352 3.36 24.50 0.49
CA ILE A 352 3.11 24.61 -0.94
C ILE A 352 1.73 25.20 -1.19
N LYS A 353 1.68 26.34 -1.86
CA LYS A 353 0.43 27.00 -2.27
C LYS A 353 -0.01 26.50 -3.64
N ILE A 354 -1.30 26.23 -3.80
CA ILE A 354 -1.93 25.65 -4.99
C ILE A 354 -2.83 26.66 -5.67
#